data_AF-A0A1U7LYE7-F1
#
_entry.id   AF-A0A1U7LYE7-F1
#
_cell.length_a   1.000
_cell.length_b   1.000
_cell.length_c   1.000
_cell.angle_alpha   90.00
_cell.angle_beta   90.00
_cell.angle_gamma   90.00
#
_symmetry.space_group_name_H-M   'P 1'
#
loop_
_entity.id
_entity.type
_entity.pdbx_description
1 polymer ?
#
loop_
_entity_poly.entity_id
_entity_poly.type
_entity_poly.pdbx_seq_one_letter_code
_entity_poly.pdbx_strand_id
1 'polypeptide(L)'
;MKKLERKTKRTSKNYIKIETSGLSREIDSLIAVSIIEKNSEIVKTFCIENFKEEKKLLEEVLPLISGRELVSYSGKSFDIPFIKSKTKFYFNKDIDLNFIDLQEITKKYNFIFNLSSHSNKALIEKFIEKEALKDKKNYEGIKIKTLFKKYVEGEKESLEKILEYNFISLENLISLDLKISENLCKELSLNILNFMFFIEDLKLKNNTIEILGLTNYNKNYFNTKEQYTLEINNRDIIKNSRGFLNFCKLENKEELAKDFPTQNKKFSLKINTEDALYDAKNLCYYIQKKDLPFEILNREKIKSPSQIIILYYKDHKFKNEKEVMKKIIEKELKY
;
A
#
# COMPACT_ATOMS: atom_id res chain seq x y z
N MET A 1 28.80 -12.14 -15.18
CA MET A 1 27.63 -11.75 -14.37
C MET A 1 27.93 -12.03 -12.92
N LYS A 2 27.79 -11.01 -12.07
CA LYS A 2 28.03 -11.09 -10.63
C LYS A 2 26.73 -11.48 -9.91
N LYS A 3 26.83 -12.45 -8.99
CA LYS A 3 25.77 -12.84 -8.05
C LYS A 3 26.25 -12.51 -6.64
N LEU A 4 25.39 -11.90 -5.84
CA LEU A 4 25.70 -11.52 -4.46
C LEU A 4 24.52 -11.89 -3.58
N GLU A 5 24.81 -12.47 -2.42
CA GLU A 5 23.84 -12.72 -1.36
C GLU A 5 24.18 -11.85 -0.16
N ARG A 6 23.18 -11.13 0.35
CA ARG A 6 23.30 -10.31 1.56
C ARG A 6 22.20 -10.64 2.55
N LYS A 7 22.53 -10.59 3.84
CA LYS A 7 21.57 -10.75 4.91
C LYS A 7 20.71 -9.49 5.07
N THR A 8 19.45 -9.69 5.38
CA THR A 8 18.47 -8.67 5.78
C THR A 8 17.52 -9.26 6.83
N LYS A 9 16.55 -8.47 7.28
CA LYS A 9 15.46 -8.92 8.14
C LYS A 9 14.57 -9.90 7.40
N ARG A 10 14.05 -10.89 8.13
CA ARG A 10 13.12 -11.87 7.58
C ARG A 10 11.86 -11.18 7.07
N THR A 11 11.52 -11.40 5.81
CA THR A 11 10.33 -10.82 5.20
C THR A 11 9.16 -11.81 5.05
N SER A 12 7.94 -11.31 4.85
CA SER A 12 6.66 -12.04 4.76
C SER A 12 6.04 -11.96 3.36
N LYS A 13 6.65 -11.14 2.49
CA LYS A 13 6.30 -10.93 1.09
C LYS A 13 7.54 -11.09 0.24
N ASN A 14 7.37 -11.28 -1.07
CA ASN A 14 8.48 -11.18 -2.00
C ASN A 14 8.68 -9.72 -2.38
N TYR A 15 9.92 -9.28 -2.56
CA TYR A 15 10.22 -7.92 -3.02
C TYR A 15 11.19 -7.98 -4.20
N ILE A 16 11.09 -6.98 -5.07
CA ILE A 16 11.97 -6.83 -6.22
C ILE A 16 12.39 -5.39 -6.39
N LYS A 17 13.64 -5.18 -6.81
CA LYS A 17 14.14 -3.88 -7.24
C LYS A 17 15.09 -4.04 -8.43
N ILE A 18 14.78 -3.36 -9.53
CA ILE A 18 15.67 -3.31 -10.70
C ILE A 18 16.46 -2.00 -10.76
N GLU A 19 17.64 -2.06 -11.37
CA GLU A 19 18.36 -0.91 -11.91
C GLU A 19 18.57 -1.08 -13.41
N THR A 20 18.48 0.01 -14.15
CA THR A 20 18.60 0.04 -15.61
C THR A 20 19.62 1.07 -16.07
N SER A 21 20.08 0.97 -17.32
CA SER A 21 20.96 1.97 -17.93
C SER A 21 20.23 3.27 -18.33
N GLY A 22 18.91 3.33 -18.16
CA GLY A 22 18.06 4.46 -18.51
C GLY A 22 16.58 4.10 -18.42
N LEU A 23 15.70 4.97 -18.92
CA LEU A 23 14.26 4.86 -18.70
C LEU A 23 13.51 4.13 -19.82
N SER A 24 14.14 3.93 -20.99
CA SER A 24 13.47 3.33 -22.13
C SER A 24 13.65 1.82 -22.15
N ARG A 25 12.57 1.08 -21.94
CA ARG A 25 12.53 -0.39 -22.03
C ARG A 25 12.93 -0.96 -23.40
N GLU A 26 12.89 -0.12 -24.44
CA GLU A 26 13.23 -0.50 -25.82
C GLU A 26 14.75 -0.48 -26.04
N ILE A 27 15.42 0.58 -25.59
CA ILE A 27 16.85 0.81 -25.89
C ILE A 27 17.79 0.65 -24.69
N ASP A 28 17.32 0.84 -23.46
CA ASP A 28 18.14 0.71 -22.25
C ASP A 28 18.11 -0.72 -21.72
N SER A 29 19.14 -1.15 -21.01
CA SER A 29 19.29 -2.52 -20.47
C SER A 29 19.04 -2.60 -18.97
N LEU A 30 18.60 -3.76 -18.50
CA LEU A 30 18.63 -4.17 -17.10
C LEU A 30 20.09 -4.36 -16.66
N ILE A 31 20.48 -3.65 -15.60
CA ILE A 31 21.83 -3.66 -15.03
C ILE A 31 21.89 -4.57 -13.81
N ALA A 32 20.93 -4.43 -12.90
CA ALA A 32 20.86 -5.21 -11.68
C ALA A 32 19.42 -5.55 -11.31
N VAL A 33 19.23 -6.70 -10.67
CA VAL A 33 17.95 -7.12 -10.08
C VAL A 33 18.24 -7.69 -8.70
N SER A 34 17.67 -7.08 -7.66
CA SER A 34 17.65 -7.65 -6.31
C SER A 34 16.27 -8.21 -6.01
N ILE A 35 16.26 -9.42 -5.43
CA ILE A 35 15.05 -10.14 -5.04
C ILE A 35 15.22 -10.63 -3.60
N ILE A 36 14.16 -10.51 -2.82
CA ILE A 36 14.00 -11.29 -1.59
C ILE A 36 12.73 -12.13 -1.71
N GLU A 37 12.87 -13.40 -1.38
CA GLU A 37 11.76 -14.35 -1.36
C GLU A 37 11.04 -14.28 -0.02
N LYS A 38 9.73 -14.51 -0.03
CA LYS A 38 8.93 -14.59 1.18
C LYS A 38 9.53 -15.58 2.19
N ASN A 39 9.54 -15.19 3.46
CA ASN A 39 10.10 -15.90 4.62
C ASN A 39 11.62 -16.08 4.60
N SER A 40 12.32 -15.40 3.68
CA SER A 40 13.79 -15.38 3.59
C SER A 40 14.40 -14.20 4.34
N GLU A 41 15.65 -14.37 4.76
CA GLU A 41 16.55 -13.33 5.30
C GLU A 41 17.67 -12.97 4.31
N ILE A 42 17.59 -13.49 3.09
CA ILE A 42 18.62 -13.35 2.06
C ILE A 42 18.09 -12.55 0.88
N VAL A 43 18.77 -11.45 0.58
CA VAL A 43 18.65 -10.71 -0.68
C VAL A 43 19.59 -11.32 -1.69
N LYS A 44 19.04 -11.78 -2.82
CA LYS A 44 19.80 -12.24 -3.99
C LYS A 44 19.88 -11.09 -4.98
N THR A 45 21.09 -10.59 -5.25
CA THR A 45 21.35 -9.57 -6.26
C THR A 45 22.06 -10.20 -7.46
N PHE A 46 21.50 -10.03 -8.64
CA PHE A 46 22.10 -10.40 -9.93
C PHE A 46 22.47 -9.11 -10.66
N CYS A 47 23.72 -8.99 -11.11
CA CYS A 47 24.20 -7.80 -11.82
C CYS A 47 25.05 -8.19 -13.02
N ILE A 48 24.73 -7.63 -14.18
CA ILE A 48 25.51 -7.87 -15.39
C ILE A 48 26.86 -7.16 -15.29
N GLU A 49 27.88 -7.75 -15.87
CA GLU A 49 29.22 -7.16 -15.98
C GLU A 49 29.46 -6.55 -17.37
N ASN A 50 28.57 -6.83 -18.32
CA ASN A 50 28.51 -6.16 -19.62
C ASN A 50 27.12 -6.35 -20.23
N PHE A 51 26.75 -5.50 -21.20
CA PHE A 51 25.40 -5.52 -21.80
C PHE A 51 25.01 -6.84 -22.47
N LYS A 52 25.97 -7.69 -22.89
CA LYS A 52 25.67 -8.98 -23.53
C LYS A 52 25.09 -10.00 -22.54
N GLU A 53 25.22 -9.75 -21.24
CA GLU A 53 24.75 -10.66 -20.19
C GLU A 53 23.29 -10.43 -19.81
N GLU A 54 22.60 -9.43 -20.36
CA GLU A 54 21.20 -9.12 -20.00
C GLU A 54 20.26 -10.32 -20.23
N LYS A 55 20.47 -11.09 -21.31
CA LYS A 55 19.73 -12.34 -21.55
C LYS A 55 19.94 -13.34 -20.41
N LYS A 56 21.19 -13.55 -20.00
CA LYS A 56 21.56 -14.48 -18.91
C LYS A 56 21.00 -14.02 -17.56
N LEU A 57 20.99 -12.70 -17.31
CA LEU A 57 20.34 -12.11 -16.14
C LEU A 57 18.86 -12.50 -16.08
N LEU A 58 18.13 -12.39 -17.20
CA LEU A 58 16.72 -12.76 -17.24
C LEU A 58 16.51 -14.27 -17.10
N GLU A 59 17.34 -15.11 -17.71
CA GLU A 59 17.27 -16.58 -17.55
C GLU A 59 17.31 -17.00 -16.07
N GLU A 60 18.09 -16.28 -15.26
CA GLU A 60 18.25 -16.53 -13.82
C GLU A 60 17.13 -15.91 -12.97
N VAL A 61 16.65 -14.72 -13.36
CA VAL A 61 15.64 -13.95 -12.61
C VAL A 61 14.22 -14.46 -12.83
N LEU A 62 13.85 -14.79 -14.08
CA LEU A 62 12.47 -15.15 -14.42
C LEU A 62 11.89 -16.31 -13.59
N PRO A 63 12.63 -17.41 -13.33
CA PRO A 63 12.14 -18.50 -12.45
C PRO A 63 11.86 -18.05 -11.01
N LEU A 64 12.51 -16.99 -10.54
CA LEU A 64 12.37 -16.46 -9.18
C LEU A 64 11.18 -15.51 -9.02
N ILE A 65 10.63 -15.00 -10.12
CA ILE A 65 9.59 -13.96 -10.10
C ILE A 65 8.27 -14.38 -10.77
N SER A 66 8.34 -15.31 -11.73
CA SER A 66 7.16 -15.73 -12.51
C SER A 66 6.10 -16.36 -11.61
N GLY A 67 4.84 -15.91 -11.77
CA GLY A 67 3.70 -16.41 -11.01
C GLY A 67 3.70 -16.03 -9.52
N ARG A 68 4.64 -15.17 -9.07
CA ARG A 68 4.72 -14.71 -7.68
C ARG A 68 4.15 -13.30 -7.56
N GLU A 69 3.60 -13.01 -6.38
CA GLU A 69 3.24 -11.64 -5.99
C GLU A 69 4.48 -10.93 -5.44
N LEU A 70 4.88 -9.82 -6.08
CA LEU A 70 6.09 -9.06 -5.77
C LEU A 70 5.73 -7.63 -5.31
N VAL A 71 6.31 -7.19 -4.21
CA VAL A 71 6.22 -5.78 -3.79
C VAL A 71 7.27 -4.97 -4.57
N SER A 72 6.85 -3.79 -5.03
CA SER A 72 7.70 -2.83 -5.75
C SER A 72 7.26 -1.40 -5.47
N TYR A 73 8.10 -0.44 -5.88
CA TYR A 73 7.72 0.96 -5.96
C TYR A 73 7.58 1.38 -7.43
N SER A 74 6.39 1.83 -7.84
CA SER A 74 6.10 2.20 -9.25
C SER A 74 6.32 1.05 -10.24
N GLY A 75 6.26 -0.20 -9.79
CA GLY A 75 6.50 -1.34 -10.67
C GLY A 75 5.46 -1.46 -11.78
N LYS A 76 4.23 -0.97 -11.59
CA LYS A 76 3.20 -0.99 -12.65
C LYS A 76 3.58 -0.10 -13.83
N SER A 77 4.23 1.04 -13.58
CA SER A 77 4.61 2.01 -14.61
C SER A 77 6.04 1.84 -15.12
N PHE A 78 6.93 1.17 -14.37
CA PHE A 78 8.34 1.01 -14.73
C PHE A 78 8.80 -0.45 -14.73
N ASP A 79 8.98 -1.08 -13.56
CA ASP A 79 9.63 -2.40 -13.44
C ASP A 79 8.95 -3.50 -14.26
N ILE A 80 7.61 -3.60 -14.19
CA ILE A 80 6.82 -4.59 -14.94
C ILE A 80 6.95 -4.36 -16.45
N PRO A 81 6.64 -3.15 -16.98
CA PRO A 81 6.89 -2.84 -18.39
C PRO A 81 8.31 -3.19 -18.87
N PHE A 82 9.32 -2.92 -18.05
CA PHE A 82 10.71 -3.14 -18.41
C PHE A 82 11.03 -4.64 -18.51
N ILE A 83 10.71 -5.40 -17.47
CA ILE A 83 10.93 -6.86 -17.44
C ILE A 83 10.14 -7.53 -18.56
N LYS A 84 8.85 -7.22 -18.73
CA LYS A 84 8.02 -7.79 -19.81
C LYS A 84 8.59 -7.52 -21.20
N SER A 85 9.02 -6.28 -21.46
CA SER A 85 9.64 -5.89 -22.73
C SER A 85 10.90 -6.70 -23.01
N LYS A 86 11.79 -6.82 -22.02
CA LYS A 86 13.05 -7.57 -22.20
C LYS A 86 12.81 -9.08 -22.30
N THR A 87 11.86 -9.64 -21.54
CA THR A 87 11.46 -11.04 -21.70
C THR A 87 10.92 -11.33 -23.10
N LYS A 88 10.07 -10.43 -23.62
CA LYS A 88 9.56 -10.55 -25.00
C LYS A 88 10.68 -10.46 -26.02
N PHE A 89 11.60 -9.51 -25.86
CA PHE A 89 12.74 -9.33 -26.76
C PHE A 89 13.65 -10.56 -26.81
N TYR A 90 14.07 -11.09 -25.66
CA TYR A 90 15.07 -12.17 -25.62
C TYR A 90 14.48 -13.58 -25.80
N PHE A 91 13.21 -13.80 -25.46
CA PHE A 91 12.62 -15.15 -25.45
C PHE A 91 11.34 -15.28 -26.28
N ASN A 92 10.83 -14.18 -26.86
CA ASN A 92 9.52 -14.13 -27.51
C ASN A 92 8.38 -14.70 -26.64
N LYS A 93 8.46 -14.48 -25.33
CA LYS A 93 7.50 -14.98 -24.34
C LYS A 93 6.86 -13.83 -23.59
N ASP A 94 5.58 -14.01 -23.28
CA ASP A 94 4.87 -13.18 -22.33
C ASP A 94 5.02 -13.79 -20.93
N ILE A 95 5.15 -12.93 -19.93
CA ILE A 95 5.27 -13.34 -18.53
C ILE A 95 4.15 -12.71 -17.71
N ASP A 96 3.56 -13.53 -16.85
CA ASP A 96 2.62 -13.04 -15.84
C ASP A 96 3.38 -12.58 -14.59
N LEU A 97 3.21 -11.30 -14.27
CA LEU A 97 3.86 -10.63 -13.14
C LEU A 97 2.77 -9.92 -12.34
N ASN A 98 2.61 -10.33 -11.09
CA ASN A 98 1.65 -9.77 -10.16
C ASN A 98 2.39 -8.90 -9.14
N PHE A 99 2.13 -7.60 -9.16
CA PHE A 99 2.85 -6.66 -8.30
C PHE A 99 1.91 -5.98 -7.32
N ILE A 100 2.38 -5.86 -6.08
CA ILE A 100 1.87 -4.91 -5.10
C ILE A 100 2.68 -3.62 -5.30
N ASP A 101 2.06 -2.60 -5.90
CA ASP A 101 2.70 -1.31 -6.15
C ASP A 101 2.39 -0.33 -5.00
N LEU A 102 3.40 0.03 -4.23
CA LEU A 102 3.25 0.96 -3.09
C LEU A 102 2.81 2.36 -3.53
N GLN A 103 3.14 2.79 -4.75
CA GLN A 103 2.68 4.07 -5.27
C GLN A 103 1.17 4.04 -5.50
N GLU A 104 0.64 2.95 -6.05
CA GLU A 104 -0.79 2.81 -6.30
C GLU A 104 -1.58 2.63 -5.00
N ILE A 105 -1.03 1.90 -4.02
CA ILE A 105 -1.61 1.78 -2.68
C ILE A 105 -1.74 3.17 -2.03
N THR A 106 -0.67 3.97 -2.06
CA THR A 106 -0.71 5.29 -1.42
C THR A 106 -1.66 6.25 -2.12
N LYS A 107 -1.78 6.19 -3.44
CA LYS A 107 -2.82 6.94 -4.19
C LYS A 107 -4.22 6.50 -3.79
N LYS A 108 -4.47 5.19 -3.74
CA LYS A 108 -5.78 4.63 -3.37
C LYS A 108 -6.25 5.12 -2.00
N TYR A 109 -5.34 5.19 -1.03
CA TYR A 109 -5.65 5.63 0.34
C TYR A 109 -5.22 7.08 0.61
N ASN A 110 -5.12 7.92 -0.42
CA ASN A 110 -4.66 9.29 -0.22
C ASN A 110 -5.65 10.14 0.61
N PHE A 111 -6.93 9.77 0.64
CA PHE A 111 -7.91 10.36 1.55
C PHE A 111 -7.55 10.19 3.04
N ILE A 112 -6.73 9.19 3.38
CA ILE A 112 -6.16 8.99 4.72
C ILE A 112 -4.86 9.79 4.85
N PHE A 113 -3.93 9.57 3.92
CA PHE A 113 -2.57 10.07 4.05
C PHE A 113 -2.41 11.57 3.78
N ASN A 114 -3.28 12.13 2.95
CA ASN A 114 -3.29 13.52 2.49
C ASN A 114 -1.92 13.97 1.94
N LEU A 115 -1.36 13.19 1.02
CA LEU A 115 -0.07 13.46 0.38
C LEU A 115 -0.25 14.36 -0.85
N SER A 116 0.66 15.32 -1.00
CA SER A 116 0.78 16.14 -2.22
C SER A 116 1.51 15.43 -3.35
N SER A 117 2.30 14.40 -3.03
CA SER A 117 3.08 13.61 -3.99
C SER A 117 3.22 12.17 -3.52
N HIS A 118 3.21 11.25 -4.46
CA HIS A 118 3.42 9.81 -4.24
C HIS A 118 4.79 9.35 -4.77
N SER A 119 5.73 10.28 -4.97
CA SER A 119 7.11 9.97 -5.38
C SER A 119 7.84 9.15 -4.30
N ASN A 120 8.86 8.38 -4.68
CA ASN A 120 9.60 7.55 -3.73
C ASN A 120 10.17 8.41 -2.60
N LYS A 121 10.74 9.56 -2.98
CA LYS A 121 11.24 10.58 -2.06
C LYS A 121 10.15 11.05 -1.09
N ALA A 122 8.97 11.45 -1.58
CA ALA A 122 7.88 11.92 -0.74
C ALA A 122 7.38 10.84 0.23
N LEU A 123 7.29 9.58 -0.22
CA LEU A 123 6.89 8.47 0.63
C LEU A 123 7.95 8.15 1.70
N ILE A 124 9.23 8.14 1.32
CA ILE A 124 10.35 7.97 2.26
C ILE A 124 10.31 9.08 3.31
N GLU A 125 10.22 10.36 2.91
CA GLU A 125 10.16 11.49 3.84
C GLU A 125 8.94 11.46 4.78
N LYS A 126 7.81 10.91 4.31
CA LYS A 126 6.58 10.80 5.08
C LYS A 126 6.61 9.66 6.10
N PHE A 127 7.07 8.49 5.69
CA PHE A 127 6.89 7.24 6.43
C PHE A 127 8.17 6.72 7.10
N ILE A 128 9.34 7.19 6.68
CA ILE A 128 10.63 6.79 7.25
C ILE A 128 11.18 7.96 8.06
N GLU A 129 11.48 7.71 9.34
CA GLU A 129 11.98 8.73 10.28
C GLU A 129 13.30 9.37 9.80
N LYS A 130 13.49 10.66 10.09
CA LYS A 130 14.64 11.44 9.63
C LYS A 130 15.98 10.92 10.15
N GLU A 131 16.03 10.31 11.33
CA GLU A 131 17.24 9.66 11.83
C GLU A 131 17.68 8.51 10.91
N ALA A 132 16.74 7.72 10.38
CA ALA A 132 17.00 6.64 9.42
C ALA A 132 17.36 7.14 8.01
N LEU A 133 17.25 8.46 7.75
CA LEU A 133 17.64 9.12 6.50
C LEU A 133 19.05 9.70 6.53
N LYS A 134 19.69 9.86 7.69
CA LYS A 134 21.04 10.44 7.79
C LYS A 134 22.10 9.59 7.09
N ASP A 135 21.96 8.26 7.13
CA ASP A 135 22.82 7.33 6.38
C ASP A 135 22.44 7.21 4.89
N LYS A 136 21.28 7.75 4.49
CA LYS A 136 20.71 7.64 3.13
C LYS A 136 20.86 8.91 2.28
N LYS A 137 21.44 9.99 2.80
CA LYS A 137 21.65 11.26 2.07
C LYS A 137 22.59 11.15 0.86
N ASN A 138 23.36 10.07 0.73
CA ASN A 138 24.24 9.82 -0.42
C ASN A 138 23.51 9.26 -1.68
N TYR A 139 22.17 9.14 -1.66
CA TYR A 139 21.41 8.41 -2.68
C TYR A 139 20.67 9.29 -3.71
N GLU A 140 20.61 10.60 -3.49
CA GLU A 140 20.04 11.52 -4.48
C GLU A 140 21.07 11.81 -5.58
N GLY A 141 20.77 11.38 -6.82
CA GLY A 141 21.58 11.71 -8.00
C GLY A 141 22.55 10.62 -8.47
N ILE A 142 22.48 9.40 -7.92
CA ILE A 142 23.23 8.26 -8.47
C ILE A 142 22.70 7.95 -9.88
N LYS A 143 23.57 8.14 -10.87
CA LYS A 143 23.30 7.81 -12.27
C LYS A 143 23.84 6.41 -12.55
N ILE A 144 22.99 5.39 -12.43
CA ILE A 144 23.35 3.99 -12.72
C ILE A 144 24.04 3.87 -14.08
N LYS A 145 23.53 4.55 -15.11
CA LYS A 145 24.15 4.61 -16.44
C LYS A 145 25.62 5.04 -16.39
N THR A 146 25.93 6.08 -15.64
CA THR A 146 27.28 6.65 -15.53
C THR A 146 28.20 5.72 -14.76
N LEU A 147 27.74 5.15 -13.65
CA LEU A 147 28.52 4.16 -12.90
C LEU A 147 28.78 2.90 -13.73
N PHE A 148 27.78 2.42 -14.46
CA PHE A 148 27.96 1.22 -15.27
C PHE A 148 28.94 1.45 -16.42
N LYS A 149 28.87 2.63 -17.06
CA LYS A 149 29.86 3.05 -18.07
C LYS A 149 31.29 3.05 -17.50
N LYS A 150 31.50 3.70 -16.34
CA LYS A 150 32.80 3.74 -15.64
C LYS A 150 33.32 2.34 -15.33
N TYR A 151 32.45 1.45 -14.88
CA TYR A 151 32.82 0.06 -14.62
C TYR A 151 33.30 -0.66 -15.89
N VAL A 152 32.56 -0.54 -17.00
CA VAL A 152 32.97 -1.12 -18.29
C VAL A 152 34.29 -0.52 -18.80
N GLU A 153 34.58 0.74 -18.46
CA GLU A 153 35.85 1.43 -18.75
C GLU A 153 37.01 1.05 -17.80
N GLY A 154 36.75 0.18 -16.81
CA GLY A 154 37.77 -0.40 -15.91
C GLY A 154 37.70 0.05 -14.45
N GLU A 155 36.81 0.99 -14.09
CA GLU A 155 36.64 1.48 -12.71
C GLU A 155 35.81 0.48 -11.88
N LYS A 156 36.45 -0.60 -11.40
CA LYS A 156 35.81 -1.73 -10.69
C LYS A 156 34.89 -1.31 -9.53
N GLU A 157 35.26 -0.28 -8.77
CA GLU A 157 34.48 0.27 -7.66
C GLU A 157 33.08 0.76 -8.08
N SER A 158 32.89 1.13 -9.35
CA SER A 158 31.59 1.61 -9.83
C SER A 158 30.52 0.52 -9.81
N LEU A 159 30.88 -0.75 -10.01
CA LEU A 159 29.94 -1.87 -9.88
C LEU A 159 29.53 -2.09 -8.43
N GLU A 160 30.47 -1.92 -7.49
CA GLU A 160 30.19 -2.04 -6.06
C GLU A 160 29.22 -0.96 -5.59
N LYS A 161 29.37 0.27 -6.10
CA LYS A 161 28.42 1.37 -5.86
C LYS A 161 27.02 1.05 -6.40
N ILE A 162 26.90 0.41 -7.57
CA ILE A 162 25.60 -0.03 -8.13
C ILE A 162 24.96 -1.10 -7.25
N LEU A 163 25.74 -2.12 -6.85
CA LEU A 163 25.26 -3.20 -5.99
C LEU A 163 24.79 -2.67 -4.63
N GLU A 164 25.57 -1.77 -4.03
CA GLU A 164 25.20 -1.14 -2.77
C GLU A 164 23.93 -0.31 -2.91
N TYR A 165 23.84 0.49 -3.99
CA TYR A 165 22.66 1.27 -4.30
C TYR A 165 21.39 0.44 -4.40
N ASN A 166 21.47 -0.65 -5.17
CA ASN A 166 20.32 -1.50 -5.45
C ASN A 166 19.80 -2.20 -4.18
N PHE A 167 20.70 -2.59 -3.27
CA PHE A 167 20.32 -3.22 -2.00
C PHE A 167 19.73 -2.24 -1.01
N ILE A 168 20.34 -1.08 -0.80
CA ILE A 168 19.75 -0.06 0.06
C ILE A 168 18.38 0.38 -0.48
N SER A 169 18.22 0.45 -1.81
CA SER A 169 16.92 0.72 -2.43
C SER A 169 15.87 -0.37 -2.15
N LEU A 170 16.28 -1.64 -2.12
CA LEU A 170 15.40 -2.75 -1.72
C LEU A 170 15.07 -2.70 -0.21
N GLU A 171 16.03 -2.43 0.66
CA GLU A 171 15.82 -2.25 2.11
C GLU A 171 14.84 -1.10 2.40
N ASN A 172 14.97 -0.01 1.64
CA ASN A 172 14.04 1.11 1.70
C ASN A 172 12.64 0.70 1.29
N LEU A 173 12.50 -0.11 0.23
CA LEU A 173 11.22 -0.63 -0.23
C LEU A 173 10.56 -1.51 0.84
N ILE A 174 11.30 -2.42 1.47
CA ILE A 174 10.81 -3.27 2.57
C ILE A 174 10.34 -2.40 3.74
N SER A 175 11.20 -1.47 4.18
CA SER A 175 10.88 -0.56 5.28
C SER A 175 9.63 0.27 4.99
N LEU A 176 9.49 0.74 3.74
CA LEU A 176 8.37 1.55 3.31
C LEU A 176 7.07 0.75 3.28
N ASP A 177 7.06 -0.46 2.72
CA ASP A 177 5.88 -1.34 2.74
C ASP A 177 5.40 -1.60 4.17
N LEU A 178 6.34 -1.92 5.09
CA LEU A 178 6.03 -2.13 6.50
C LEU A 178 5.40 -0.88 7.11
N LYS A 179 6.00 0.29 6.95
CA LYS A 179 5.51 1.54 7.56
C LYS A 179 4.18 2.01 6.99
N ILE A 180 3.97 1.88 5.67
CA ILE A 180 2.69 2.15 5.02
C ILE A 180 1.62 1.21 5.57
N SER A 181 1.93 -0.09 5.65
CA SER A 181 1.01 -1.10 6.16
C SER A 181 0.64 -0.82 7.63
N GLU A 182 1.63 -0.59 8.50
CA GLU A 182 1.42 -0.21 9.91
C GLU A 182 0.49 0.99 10.04
N ASN A 183 0.73 2.04 9.25
CA ASN A 183 -0.07 3.27 9.30
C ASN A 183 -1.51 3.01 8.84
N LEU A 184 -1.71 2.31 7.71
CA LEU A 184 -3.05 1.97 7.22
C LEU A 184 -3.82 1.11 8.20
N CYS A 185 -3.21 0.07 8.76
CA CYS A 185 -3.89 -0.79 9.72
C CYS A 185 -4.33 0.00 10.95
N LYS A 186 -3.51 0.94 11.44
CA LYS A 186 -3.87 1.84 12.54
C LYS A 186 -5.03 2.77 12.17
N GLU A 187 -5.00 3.39 10.99
CA GLU A 187 -6.02 4.35 10.57
C GLU A 187 -7.36 3.67 10.22
N LEU A 188 -7.34 2.47 9.68
CA LEU A 188 -8.55 1.70 9.32
C LEU A 188 -9.14 0.90 10.50
N SER A 189 -8.43 0.83 11.62
CA SER A 189 -8.93 0.20 12.85
C SER A 189 -9.66 1.19 13.76
N LEU A 190 -10.75 0.73 14.34
CA LEU A 190 -11.56 1.41 15.34
C LEU A 190 -11.77 0.47 16.53
N ASN A 191 -11.30 0.85 17.71
CA ASN A 191 -11.68 0.20 18.95
C ASN A 191 -12.92 0.89 19.51
N ILE A 192 -14.01 0.14 19.63
CA ILE A 192 -15.31 0.60 20.08
C ILE A 192 -15.81 -0.37 21.15
N LEU A 193 -16.04 0.13 22.37
CA LEU A 193 -16.26 -0.72 23.55
C LEU A 193 -15.07 -1.69 23.73
N ASN A 194 -15.35 -2.99 23.81
CA ASN A 194 -14.34 -4.05 23.89
C ASN A 194 -14.10 -4.75 22.53
N PHE A 195 -14.61 -4.15 21.44
CA PHE A 195 -14.56 -4.73 20.10
C PHE A 195 -13.73 -3.88 19.16
N MET A 196 -13.06 -4.55 18.23
CA MET A 196 -12.31 -3.95 17.16
C MET A 196 -13.13 -4.07 15.88
N PHE A 197 -13.23 -2.96 15.16
CA PHE A 197 -13.83 -2.83 13.84
C PHE A 197 -12.76 -2.36 12.87
N PHE A 198 -12.58 -3.10 11.79
CA PHE A 198 -11.55 -2.86 10.80
C PHE A 198 -12.18 -2.65 9.42
N ILE A 199 -11.92 -1.50 8.83
CA ILE A 199 -12.50 -1.09 7.54
C ILE A 199 -11.70 -1.74 6.41
N GLU A 200 -12.37 -2.54 5.56
CA GLU A 200 -11.80 -3.16 4.37
C GLU A 200 -12.11 -2.36 3.09
N ASP A 201 -13.29 -1.75 3.02
CA ASP A 201 -13.76 -1.01 1.84
C ASP A 201 -14.63 0.17 2.26
N LEU A 202 -14.54 1.25 1.49
CA LEU A 202 -15.25 2.50 1.72
C LEU A 202 -15.58 3.12 0.37
N LYS A 203 -16.87 3.36 0.11
CA LYS A 203 -17.35 3.85 -1.18
C LYS A 203 -18.54 4.78 -1.02
N LEU A 204 -18.59 5.82 -1.84
CA LEU A 204 -19.82 6.57 -2.09
C LEU A 204 -20.59 5.92 -3.24
N LYS A 205 -21.85 5.56 -3.00
CA LYS A 205 -22.79 5.11 -4.04
C LYS A 205 -24.03 5.98 -3.98
N ASN A 206 -24.27 6.76 -5.03
CA ASN A 206 -25.31 7.78 -5.07
C ASN A 206 -25.17 8.69 -3.84
N ASN A 207 -26.14 8.67 -2.94
CA ASN A 207 -26.18 9.47 -1.71
C ASN A 207 -25.90 8.64 -0.46
N THR A 208 -25.21 7.50 -0.59
CA THR A 208 -24.91 6.61 0.54
C THR A 208 -23.42 6.34 0.63
N ILE A 209 -22.83 6.57 1.80
CA ILE A 209 -21.50 6.09 2.15
C ILE A 209 -21.63 4.64 2.64
N GLU A 210 -21.08 3.70 1.89
CA GLU A 210 -21.00 2.29 2.25
C GLU A 210 -19.61 1.98 2.84
N ILE A 211 -19.61 1.48 4.07
CA ILE A 211 -18.42 1.03 4.79
C ILE A 211 -18.55 -0.46 5.03
N LEU A 212 -17.58 -1.24 4.55
CA LEU A 212 -17.52 -2.68 4.75
C LEU A 212 -16.25 -3.03 5.53
N GLY A 213 -16.35 -4.03 6.38
CA GLY A 213 -15.20 -4.46 7.14
C GLY A 213 -15.40 -5.70 7.98
N LEU A 214 -14.47 -5.92 8.90
CA LEU A 214 -14.44 -7.04 9.82
C LEU A 214 -14.51 -6.57 11.26
N THR A 215 -15.12 -7.39 12.11
CA THR A 215 -15.17 -7.14 13.54
C THR A 215 -15.08 -8.42 14.34
N ASN A 216 -14.52 -8.31 15.55
CA ASN A 216 -14.56 -9.36 16.56
C ASN A 216 -15.85 -9.34 17.42
N TYR A 217 -16.83 -8.49 17.08
CA TYR A 217 -18.17 -8.54 17.67
C TYR A 217 -18.82 -9.90 17.37
N ASN A 218 -19.18 -10.63 18.43
CA ASN A 218 -19.51 -12.05 18.35
C ASN A 218 -20.99 -12.35 18.10
N LYS A 219 -21.88 -11.35 18.12
CA LYS A 219 -23.32 -11.52 17.83
C LYS A 219 -23.65 -11.07 16.41
N ASN A 220 -24.68 -11.67 15.81
CA ASN A 220 -25.29 -11.08 14.61
C ASN A 220 -26.07 -9.84 15.04
N TYR A 221 -26.11 -8.84 14.17
CA TYR A 221 -26.79 -7.59 14.44
C TYR A 221 -27.36 -7.02 13.15
N PHE A 222 -28.56 -6.47 13.21
CA PHE A 222 -29.14 -5.72 12.11
C PHE A 222 -30.04 -4.63 12.67
N ASN A 223 -29.79 -3.38 12.28
CA ASN A 223 -30.71 -2.29 12.52
C ASN A 223 -30.67 -1.30 11.37
N THR A 224 -31.85 -0.79 11.02
CA THR A 224 -32.01 0.24 9.99
C THR A 224 -32.79 1.41 10.57
N LYS A 225 -32.26 2.62 10.32
CA LYS A 225 -32.88 3.90 10.61
C LYS A 225 -32.87 4.71 9.33
N GLU A 226 -33.61 5.80 9.33
CA GLU A 226 -33.65 6.73 8.19
C GLU A 226 -32.25 7.21 7.78
N GLN A 227 -31.37 7.47 8.74
CA GLN A 227 -30.02 8.03 8.50
C GLN A 227 -28.96 6.95 8.21
N TYR A 228 -29.14 5.71 8.66
CA TYR A 228 -28.13 4.66 8.48
C TYR A 228 -28.68 3.25 8.64
N THR A 229 -27.93 2.28 8.12
CA THR A 229 -28.16 0.85 8.36
C THR A 229 -26.86 0.21 8.82
N LEU A 230 -26.90 -0.51 9.96
CA LEU A 230 -25.80 -1.30 10.47
C LEU A 230 -26.17 -2.79 10.45
N GLU A 231 -25.30 -3.58 9.85
CA GLU A 231 -25.43 -5.03 9.74
C GLU A 231 -24.11 -5.69 10.17
N ILE A 232 -24.18 -6.71 11.02
CA ILE A 232 -23.04 -7.54 11.41
C ILE A 232 -23.48 -8.99 11.29
N ASN A 233 -22.83 -9.75 10.41
CA ASN A 233 -23.23 -11.11 10.10
C ASN A 233 -22.03 -12.05 9.98
N ASN A 234 -22.31 -13.35 10.09
CA ASN A 234 -21.31 -14.38 9.87
C ASN A 234 -20.66 -14.20 8.50
N ARG A 235 -19.36 -14.52 8.45
CA ARG A 235 -18.60 -14.49 7.21
C ARG A 235 -19.05 -15.68 6.36
N ASP A 236 -19.68 -15.44 5.22
CA ASP A 236 -19.58 -16.40 4.12
C ASP A 236 -18.10 -16.55 3.82
N ILE A 237 -17.58 -17.79 3.81
CA ILE A 237 -16.17 -18.09 3.54
C ILE A 237 -15.87 -17.72 2.08
N ILE A 238 -15.72 -16.43 1.78
CA ILE A 238 -15.39 -15.91 0.47
C ILE A 238 -13.89 -15.64 0.43
N LYS A 239 -13.21 -16.32 -0.52
CA LYS A 239 -11.76 -16.44 -0.70
C LYS A 239 -10.97 -15.12 -0.76
N ASN A 240 -11.60 -13.97 -1.05
CA ASN A 240 -10.90 -12.71 -1.37
C ASN A 240 -10.53 -11.82 -0.17
N SER A 241 -11.10 -12.08 1.00
CA SER A 241 -10.84 -11.28 2.22
C SER A 241 -9.54 -11.67 2.95
N ARG A 242 -8.76 -12.59 2.36
CA ARG A 242 -7.38 -12.90 2.78
C ARG A 242 -6.38 -11.83 2.35
N GLY A 243 -6.67 -11.02 1.33
CA GLY A 243 -5.72 -10.06 0.75
C GLY A 243 -5.29 -8.96 1.73
N PHE A 244 -6.25 -8.30 2.40
CA PHE A 244 -5.95 -7.15 3.26
C PHE A 244 -5.54 -7.54 4.70
N LEU A 245 -6.09 -8.63 5.24
CA LEU A 245 -5.55 -9.24 6.46
C LEU A 245 -4.11 -9.74 6.27
N ASN A 246 -3.75 -10.24 5.08
CA ASN A 246 -2.35 -10.53 4.75
C ASN A 246 -1.52 -9.25 4.54
N PHE A 247 -2.12 -8.16 4.06
CA PHE A 247 -1.48 -6.84 3.97
C PHE A 247 -1.13 -6.29 5.36
N CYS A 248 -2.01 -6.49 6.35
CA CYS A 248 -1.79 -6.13 7.76
C CYS A 248 -1.03 -7.19 8.58
N LYS A 249 -0.63 -8.34 8.01
CA LYS A 249 0.25 -9.29 8.69
C LYS A 249 1.65 -8.68 8.77
N LEU A 250 1.86 -7.91 9.83
CA LEU A 250 3.13 -7.31 10.19
C LEU A 250 4.10 -8.39 10.67
N GLU A 251 5.33 -8.34 10.20
CA GLU A 251 6.38 -9.35 10.39
C GLU A 251 6.84 -9.59 11.83
N ASN A 252 6.39 -8.81 12.82
CA ASN A 252 6.78 -9.03 14.21
C ASN A 252 5.68 -8.69 15.22
N LYS A 253 4.41 -8.78 14.81
CA LYS A 253 3.29 -8.73 15.75
C LYS A 253 2.35 -9.90 15.52
N GLU A 254 2.78 -11.06 16.00
CA GLU A 254 1.82 -12.06 16.46
C GLU A 254 0.78 -11.45 17.41
N GLU A 255 1.06 -10.34 18.10
CA GLU A 255 0.11 -9.66 18.98
C GLU A 255 -1.11 -9.08 18.26
N LEU A 256 -0.97 -8.43 17.09
CA LEU A 256 -2.15 -7.94 16.38
C LEU A 256 -2.98 -9.10 15.82
N ALA A 257 -2.35 -10.25 15.53
CA ALA A 257 -3.06 -11.46 15.09
C ALA A 257 -3.62 -12.31 16.25
N LYS A 258 -3.05 -12.22 17.46
CA LYS A 258 -3.54 -12.89 18.67
C LYS A 258 -4.85 -12.28 19.17
N ASP A 259 -5.05 -10.97 18.96
CA ASP A 259 -6.29 -10.26 19.28
C ASP A 259 -7.34 -10.24 18.14
N PHE A 260 -7.01 -10.77 16.96
CA PHE A 260 -7.98 -10.98 15.88
C PHE A 260 -8.50 -12.42 15.96
N PRO A 261 -9.61 -12.69 16.68
CA PRO A 261 -10.11 -14.03 16.86
C PRO A 261 -10.39 -14.70 15.51
N THR A 262 -10.24 -16.02 15.50
CA THR A 262 -10.59 -16.91 14.39
C THR A 262 -12.07 -16.83 13.97
N GLN A 263 -12.91 -16.16 14.76
CA GLN A 263 -14.33 -15.90 14.50
C GLN A 263 -14.60 -14.40 14.24
N ASN A 264 -14.07 -13.86 13.15
CA ASN A 264 -14.43 -12.51 12.71
C ASN A 264 -15.73 -12.51 11.90
N LYS A 265 -16.67 -11.64 12.26
CA LYS A 265 -17.87 -11.34 11.48
C LYS A 265 -17.58 -10.23 10.47
N LYS A 266 -18.37 -10.17 9.40
CA LYS A 266 -18.40 -9.01 8.50
C LYS A 266 -19.33 -7.98 9.09
N PHE A 267 -18.96 -6.70 9.02
CA PHE A 267 -19.90 -5.61 9.22
C PHE A 267 -20.08 -4.81 7.93
N SER A 268 -21.28 -4.27 7.78
CA SER A 268 -21.66 -3.31 6.76
C SER A 268 -22.35 -2.15 7.46
N LEU A 269 -21.84 -0.93 7.25
CA LEU A 269 -22.47 0.30 7.69
C LEU A 269 -22.77 1.15 6.47
N LYS A 270 -24.03 1.50 6.28
CA LYS A 270 -24.49 2.40 5.23
C LYS A 270 -24.96 3.69 5.88
N ILE A 271 -24.43 4.83 5.49
CA ILE A 271 -24.81 6.15 5.99
C ILE A 271 -25.47 6.91 4.84
N ASN A 272 -26.74 7.24 5.00
CA ASN A 272 -27.47 8.07 4.04
C ASN A 272 -27.05 9.52 4.22
N THR A 273 -26.84 10.19 3.10
CA THR A 273 -26.38 11.58 3.03
C THR A 273 -27.34 12.40 2.18
N GLU A 274 -27.37 13.69 2.45
CA GLU A 274 -27.85 14.69 1.50
C GLU A 274 -26.68 15.18 0.65
N ASP A 275 -26.98 15.72 -0.52
CA ASP A 275 -25.99 16.33 -1.40
C ASP A 275 -26.32 17.81 -1.69
N ALA A 276 -25.28 18.61 -1.82
CA ALA A 276 -25.38 20.01 -2.25
C ALA A 276 -24.09 20.45 -2.94
N LEU A 277 -24.16 21.49 -3.76
CA LEU A 277 -22.97 22.12 -4.34
C LEU A 277 -22.10 22.70 -3.22
N TYR A 278 -20.84 22.26 -3.16
CA TYR A 278 -19.84 22.80 -2.24
C TYR A 278 -19.05 23.94 -2.89
N ASP A 279 -18.73 23.76 -4.18
CA ASP A 279 -18.17 24.79 -5.04
C ASP A 279 -18.97 24.84 -6.36
N ALA A 280 -18.56 25.71 -7.28
CA ALA A 280 -19.28 25.94 -8.53
C ALA A 280 -19.47 24.69 -9.42
N LYS A 281 -18.75 23.59 -9.16
CA LYS A 281 -18.75 22.40 -10.01
C LYS A 281 -18.91 21.08 -9.25
N ASN A 282 -18.64 21.07 -7.94
CA ASN A 282 -18.53 19.82 -7.18
C ASN A 282 -19.58 19.75 -6.08
N LEU A 283 -20.29 18.63 -6.03
CA LEU A 283 -21.14 18.26 -4.91
C LEU A 283 -20.30 17.85 -3.69
N CYS A 284 -20.82 18.14 -2.50
CA CYS A 284 -20.45 17.44 -1.29
C CYS A 284 -21.64 16.63 -0.78
N TYR A 285 -21.32 15.62 0.02
CA TYR A 285 -22.29 14.75 0.65
C TYR A 285 -22.15 14.91 2.16
N TYR A 286 -23.26 15.21 2.82
CA TYR A 286 -23.29 15.60 4.22
C TYR A 286 -24.49 14.99 4.94
N ILE A 287 -24.47 15.07 6.27
CA ILE A 287 -25.60 14.74 7.13
C ILE A 287 -25.91 15.93 8.02
N GLN A 288 -27.20 16.16 8.34
CA GLN A 288 -27.56 17.17 9.33
C GLN A 288 -27.38 16.57 10.73
N LYS A 289 -26.72 17.32 11.61
CA LYS A 289 -26.43 16.84 12.97
C LYS A 289 -27.69 16.61 13.81
N LYS A 290 -28.75 17.37 13.54
CA LYS A 290 -30.05 17.24 14.23
C LYS A 290 -30.75 15.91 13.96
N ASP A 291 -30.44 15.25 12.84
CA ASP A 291 -31.07 13.99 12.44
C ASP A 291 -30.39 12.78 13.10
N LEU A 292 -29.31 13.03 13.87
CA LEU A 292 -28.53 12.00 14.54
C LEU A 292 -28.84 12.03 16.04
N PRO A 293 -29.01 10.86 16.67
CA PRO A 293 -29.32 10.79 18.10
C PRO A 293 -28.09 11.01 19.00
N PHE A 294 -27.03 11.63 18.48
CA PHE A 294 -25.76 11.87 19.16
C PHE A 294 -25.01 13.05 18.53
N GLU A 295 -24.14 13.66 19.34
CA GLU A 295 -23.29 14.75 18.88
C GLU A 295 -22.10 14.25 18.04
N ILE A 296 -21.76 15.03 17.00
CA ILE A 296 -20.64 14.74 16.09
C ILE A 296 -19.79 15.98 15.89
N LEU A 297 -18.47 15.79 15.96
CA LEU A 297 -17.47 16.81 15.72
C LEU A 297 -16.96 16.73 14.28
N ASN A 298 -16.72 17.89 13.66
CA ASN A 298 -16.02 17.98 12.38
C ASN A 298 -14.51 17.80 12.60
N ARG A 299 -14.05 16.55 12.47
CA ARG A 299 -12.64 16.15 12.65
C ARG A 299 -11.75 16.54 11.48
N GLU A 300 -12.29 16.68 10.28
CA GLU A 300 -11.50 17.13 9.12
C GLU A 300 -11.31 18.64 9.03
N LYS A 301 -12.03 19.42 9.84
CA LYS A 301 -11.98 20.89 9.79
C LYS A 301 -12.31 21.47 8.40
N ILE A 302 -13.05 20.72 7.58
CA ILE A 302 -13.59 21.22 6.32
C ILE A 302 -14.59 22.34 6.62
N LYS A 303 -14.51 23.46 5.91
CA LYS A 303 -15.42 24.59 6.12
C LYS A 303 -16.84 24.15 5.75
N SER A 304 -17.76 24.22 6.69
CA SER A 304 -19.18 23.90 6.51
C SER A 304 -20.03 24.66 7.53
N PRO A 305 -21.34 24.84 7.29
CA PRO A 305 -22.27 25.29 8.32
C PRO A 305 -22.20 24.39 9.57
N SER A 306 -22.43 24.97 10.75
CA SER A 306 -22.26 24.28 12.04
C SER A 306 -23.27 23.14 12.23
N GLN A 307 -24.42 23.21 11.56
CA GLN A 307 -25.50 22.23 11.62
C GLN A 307 -25.28 20.97 10.79
N ILE A 308 -24.28 20.95 9.90
CA ILE A 308 -23.98 19.77 9.07
C ILE A 308 -22.59 19.21 9.35
N ILE A 309 -22.36 17.97 8.90
CA ILE A 309 -21.02 17.42 8.76
C ILE A 309 -20.86 16.80 7.37
N ILE A 310 -19.82 17.25 6.64
CA ILE A 310 -19.50 16.74 5.32
C ILE A 310 -18.72 15.44 5.47
N LEU A 311 -19.20 14.38 4.82
CA LEU A 311 -18.57 13.06 4.79
C LEU A 311 -17.79 12.83 3.50
N TYR A 312 -18.19 13.46 2.39
CA TYR A 312 -17.50 13.35 1.11
C TYR A 312 -17.46 14.68 0.38
N TYR A 313 -16.29 15.04 -0.16
CA TYR A 313 -16.14 16.17 -1.07
C TYR A 313 -14.85 16.00 -1.88
N LYS A 314 -14.97 15.77 -3.20
CA LYS A 314 -13.92 15.32 -4.13
C LYS A 314 -13.31 13.96 -3.81
N ASP A 315 -13.21 13.63 -2.53
CA ASP A 315 -12.76 12.38 -1.95
C ASP A 315 -13.34 12.26 -0.53
N HIS A 316 -13.20 11.08 0.06
CA HIS A 316 -13.64 10.75 1.42
C HIS A 316 -13.10 11.75 2.47
N LYS A 317 -13.96 12.16 3.41
CA LYS A 317 -13.57 12.93 4.61
C LYS A 317 -13.45 11.95 5.76
N PHE A 318 -12.44 11.11 5.66
CA PHE A 318 -12.32 9.88 6.44
C PHE A 318 -12.36 10.10 7.94
N LYS A 319 -11.78 11.18 8.49
CA LYS A 319 -11.90 11.43 9.94
C LYS A 319 -13.33 11.75 10.37
N ASN A 320 -14.11 12.43 9.53
CA ASN A 320 -15.53 12.67 9.79
C ASN A 320 -16.31 11.36 9.68
N GLU A 321 -16.12 10.60 8.61
CA GLU A 321 -16.77 9.30 8.41
C GLU A 321 -16.46 8.32 9.56
N LYS A 322 -15.19 8.29 10.02
CA LYS A 322 -14.74 7.49 11.16
C LYS A 322 -15.40 7.90 12.48
N GLU A 323 -15.59 9.20 12.71
CA GLU A 323 -16.32 9.71 13.89
C GLU A 323 -17.80 9.31 13.83
N VAL A 324 -18.46 9.47 12.68
CA VAL A 324 -19.87 9.07 12.51
C VAL A 324 -20.03 7.57 12.71
N MET A 325 -19.19 6.77 12.05
CA MET A 325 -19.17 5.32 12.21
C MET A 325 -19.01 4.92 13.69
N LYS A 326 -18.04 5.53 14.39
CA LYS A 326 -17.81 5.27 15.80
C LYS A 326 -19.08 5.52 16.63
N LYS A 327 -19.71 6.68 16.45
CA LYS A 327 -20.91 7.06 17.22
C LYS A 327 -22.12 6.18 16.91
N ILE A 328 -22.31 5.78 15.66
CA ILE A 328 -23.36 4.84 15.26
C ILE A 328 -23.16 3.50 15.98
N ILE A 329 -21.97 2.91 15.88
CA ILE A 329 -21.68 1.62 16.48
C ILE A 329 -21.78 1.69 18.02
N GLU A 330 -21.25 2.75 18.64
CA GLU A 330 -21.39 2.99 20.08
C GLU A 330 -22.86 3.10 20.51
N LYS A 331 -23.74 3.62 19.67
CA LYS A 331 -25.17 3.76 19.98
C LYS A 331 -25.92 2.45 19.80
N GLU A 332 -25.63 1.72 18.73
CA GLU A 332 -26.35 0.50 18.36
C GLU A 332 -25.95 -0.72 19.19
N LEU A 333 -24.67 -0.84 19.53
CA LEU A 333 -24.14 -1.99 20.28
C LEU A 333 -24.06 -1.74 21.78
N LYS A 334 -24.72 -0.68 22.27
CA LYS A 334 -24.67 -0.21 23.66
C LYS A 334 -25.54 -1.07 24.59
N TYR A 335 -25.37 -2.40 24.59
CA TYR A 335 -26.03 -3.34 25.51
C TYR A 335 -25.20 -4.61 25.74
#